data_AF-A0A5S9M9T1-F1
#
_entry.id   AF-A0A5S9M9T1-F1
#
_cell.length_a   1.000
_cell.length_b   1.000
_cell.length_c   1.000
_cell.angle_alpha   90.00
_cell.angle_beta   90.00
_cell.angle_gamma   90.00
#
_symmetry.space_group_name_H-M   'P 1'
#
loop_
_entity.id
_entity.type
_entity.pdbx_description
1 polymer ?
#
loop_
_entity_poly.entity_id
_entity_poly.type
_entity_poly.pdbx_seq_one_letter_code
_entity_poly.pdbx_strand_id
1 'polypeptide(L)'
;MKKKAVEIIDFVKIEEIDPIYYERSYFLSPDTGGAKAYSLLRKALEESGKIGVAKIMIRSKEQLAIVRCYEHILLMETIHFPDEIRQVSDVPNIPQEENIVKKKKS
;
A
#
# COMPACT_ATOMS: atom_id res chain seq x y z
N MET A 1 9.34 26.11 3.91
CA MET A 1 8.99 24.89 3.15
C MET A 1 8.70 23.77 4.14
N LYS A 2 7.48 23.23 4.19
CA LYS A 2 7.26 21.94 4.88
C LYS A 2 8.13 20.90 4.18
N LYS A 3 8.99 20.20 4.93
CA LYS A 3 9.78 19.09 4.39
C LYS A 3 8.80 18.07 3.81
N LYS A 4 9.10 17.54 2.62
CA LYS A 4 8.43 16.34 2.09
C LYS A 4 8.84 15.18 3.00
N ALA A 5 8.11 14.99 4.09
CA ALA A 5 8.39 13.98 5.09
C ALA A 5 7.45 12.80 4.89
N VAL A 6 7.98 11.60 5.08
CA VAL A 6 7.20 10.38 5.22
C VAL A 6 7.07 10.14 6.72
N GLU A 7 5.86 10.27 7.24
CA GLU A 7 5.56 10.06 8.65
C GLU A 7 4.95 8.67 8.82
N ILE A 8 5.71 7.73 9.38
CA ILE A 8 5.19 6.39 9.69
C ILE A 8 4.24 6.50 10.89
N ILE A 9 3.03 6.00 10.75
CA ILE A 9 1.97 6.03 11.78
C ILE A 9 1.67 4.65 12.35
N ASP A 10 1.96 3.56 11.63
CA ASP A 10 1.74 2.20 12.11
C ASP A 10 2.63 1.16 11.39
N PHE A 11 2.74 -0.04 11.94
CA PHE A 11 3.40 -1.20 11.33
C PHE A 11 2.50 -2.43 11.32
N VAL A 12 2.06 -2.81 10.13
CA VAL A 12 1.11 -3.92 9.87
C VAL A 12 1.75 -5.00 9.01
N LYS A 13 1.12 -6.16 8.90
CA LYS A 13 1.51 -7.17 7.92
C LYS A 13 0.96 -6.80 6.53
N ILE A 14 1.64 -7.24 5.48
CA ILE A 14 1.25 -6.90 4.10
C ILE A 14 -0.14 -7.46 3.74
N GLU A 15 -0.53 -8.59 4.32
CA GLU A 15 -1.82 -9.23 4.07
C GLU A 15 -3.01 -8.47 4.69
N GLU A 16 -2.74 -7.49 5.55
CA GLU A 16 -3.77 -6.62 6.14
C GLU A 16 -4.19 -5.50 5.17
N ILE A 17 -3.45 -5.30 4.08
CA ILE A 17 -3.75 -4.29 3.06
C ILE A 17 -4.25 -5.00 1.80
N ASP A 18 -5.54 -4.85 1.52
CA ASP A 18 -6.12 -5.37 0.28
C ASP A 18 -5.47 -4.68 -0.95
N PRO A 19 -5.05 -5.44 -1.98
CA PRO A 19 -4.50 -4.89 -3.22
C PRO A 19 -5.35 -3.80 -3.89
N ILE A 20 -6.68 -3.76 -3.65
CA ILE A 20 -7.57 -2.73 -4.19
C ILE A 20 -7.19 -1.31 -3.76
N TYR A 21 -6.47 -1.16 -2.65
CA TYR A 21 -6.07 0.15 -2.15
C TYR A 21 -4.83 0.71 -2.86
N TYR A 22 -4.04 -0.09 -3.56
CA TYR A 22 -2.77 0.36 -4.14
C TYR A 22 -2.97 1.28 -5.36
N GLU A 23 -2.21 2.37 -5.42
CA GLU A 23 -2.27 3.32 -6.54
C GLU A 23 -0.95 3.45 -7.30
N ARG A 24 0.15 3.90 -6.66
CA ARG A 24 1.42 4.20 -7.33
C ARG A 24 2.64 3.79 -6.52
N SER A 25 3.63 3.22 -7.20
CA SER A 25 4.88 2.74 -6.61
C SER A 25 6.04 3.75 -6.81
N TYR A 26 6.84 3.96 -5.76
CA TYR A 26 7.98 4.88 -5.72
C TYR A 26 9.17 4.25 -5.01
N PHE A 27 10.28 4.04 -5.71
CA PHE A 27 11.52 3.63 -5.08
C PHE A 27 12.12 4.79 -4.28
N LEU A 28 12.47 4.52 -3.03
CA LEU A 28 13.02 5.52 -2.12
C LEU A 28 14.54 5.40 -2.05
N SER A 29 15.20 6.55 -2.04
CA SER A 29 16.59 6.69 -1.67
C SER A 29 16.72 7.66 -0.49
N PRO A 30 17.72 7.50 0.39
CA PRO A 30 17.98 8.48 1.44
C PRO A 30 18.46 9.80 0.85
N ASP A 31 17.99 10.91 1.40
CA ASP A 31 18.59 12.23 1.18
C ASP A 31 19.91 12.37 1.98
N THR A 32 20.63 13.47 1.76
CA THR A 32 21.89 13.80 2.44
C THR A 32 21.73 13.72 3.96
N GLY A 33 22.52 12.85 4.60
CA GLY A 33 22.46 12.59 6.05
C GLY A 33 21.40 11.58 6.50
N GLY A 34 20.54 11.10 5.60
CA GLY A 34 19.45 10.15 5.89
C GLY A 34 19.86 8.66 5.86
N ALA A 35 21.09 8.34 5.43
CA ALA A 35 21.52 6.97 5.17
C ALA A 35 21.38 6.02 6.38
N LYS A 36 21.67 6.51 7.60
CA LYS A 36 21.54 5.72 8.83
C LYS A 36 20.08 5.41 9.15
N ALA A 37 19.20 6.41 9.07
CA ALA A 37 17.77 6.24 9.33
C ALA A 37 17.11 5.33 8.29
N TYR A 38 17.45 5.50 7.01
CA TYR A 38 17.00 4.63 5.93
C TYR A 38 17.42 3.18 6.17
N SER A 39 18.70 2.94 6.49
CA SER A 39 19.21 1.59 6.73
C SER A 39 18.56 0.94 7.96
N LEU A 40 18.32 1.72 9.01
CA LEU A 40 17.65 1.24 10.22
C LEU A 40 16.20 0.83 9.93
N LEU A 41 15.43 1.69 9.23
CA LEU A 41 14.05 1.38 8.86
C LEU A 41 13.98 0.15 7.95
N ARG A 42 14.84 0.09 6.92
CA ARG A 42 14.91 -1.06 6.02
C ARG A 42 15.18 -2.35 6.80
N LYS A 43 16.18 -2.36 7.67
CA LYS A 43 16.50 -3.52 8.48
C LYS A 43 15.35 -3.91 9.42
N ALA A 44 14.71 -2.94 10.06
CA ALA A 44 13.58 -3.19 10.96
C ALA A 44 12.38 -3.81 10.24
N LEU A 45 12.04 -3.32 9.03
CA LEU A 45 10.97 -3.88 8.22
C LEU A 45 11.31 -5.30 7.73
N GLU A 46 12.55 -5.53 7.29
CA GLU A 46 13.04 -6.84 6.86
C GLU A 46 13.03 -7.87 8.00
N GLU A 47 13.47 -7.50 9.20
CA GLU A 47 13.50 -8.39 10.38
C GLU A 47 12.10 -8.65 10.96
N SER A 48 11.21 -7.66 10.92
CA SER A 48 9.85 -7.80 11.48
C SER A 48 8.86 -8.47 10.53
N GLY A 49 9.17 -8.54 9.23
CA GLY A 49 8.22 -9.00 8.20
C GLY A 49 6.99 -8.09 8.07
N LYS A 50 7.09 -6.84 8.52
CA LYS A 50 6.01 -5.85 8.48
C LYS A 50 6.26 -4.79 7.42
N ILE A 51 5.21 -4.03 7.13
CA ILE A 51 5.24 -2.81 6.32
C ILE A 51 4.88 -1.62 7.22
N GLY A 52 5.41 -0.44 6.92
CA GLY A 52 5.04 0.79 7.61
C GLY A 52 3.91 1.51 6.89
N VAL A 53 2.80 1.79 7.57
CA VAL A 53 1.76 2.70 7.07
C VAL A 53 2.20 4.13 7.35
N ALA A 54 2.06 5.02 6.38
CA ALA A 54 2.61 6.36 6.42
C ALA A 54 1.64 7.42 5.93
N LYS A 55 1.75 8.62 6.48
CA LYS A 55 1.20 9.84 5.90
C LYS A 55 2.28 10.58 5.13
N ILE A 56 1.92 11.02 3.93
CA ILE A 56 2.83 11.75 3.04
C ILE A 56 2.15 12.98 2.43
N MET A 57 2.95 13.91 1.94
CA MET A 57 2.47 15.07 1.19
C MET A 57 3.03 15.09 -0.23
N ILE A 58 2.17 14.85 -1.22
CA ILE A 58 2.52 14.91 -2.64
C ILE A 58 1.71 16.05 -3.29
N ARG A 59 2.40 16.99 -3.95
CA ARG A 59 1.77 18.15 -4.64
C ARG A 59 0.75 18.89 -3.76
N SER A 60 1.07 19.06 -2.48
CA SER A 60 0.21 19.72 -1.47
C SER A 60 -1.08 18.97 -1.10
N LYS A 61 -1.25 17.70 -1.51
CA LYS A 61 -2.32 16.80 -1.01
C LYS A 61 -1.72 15.82 0.00
N GLU A 62 -2.40 15.65 1.14
CA GLU A 62 -2.09 14.56 2.08
C GLU A 62 -2.60 13.24 1.48
N GLN A 63 -1.76 12.21 1.52
CA GLN A 63 -2.11 10.86 1.07
C GLN A 63 -1.62 9.83 2.09
N LEU A 64 -2.28 8.67 2.11
CA LEU A 64 -1.73 7.49 2.75
C LEU A 64 -0.74 6.80 1.81
N ALA A 65 0.24 6.17 2.41
CA ALA A 65 1.18 5.32 1.72
C ALA A 65 1.56 4.14 2.61
N ILE A 66 2.12 3.12 2.00
CA ILE A 66 2.87 2.09 2.70
C ILE A 66 4.34 2.19 2.33
N VAL A 67 5.21 1.77 3.24
CA VAL A 67 6.65 1.64 3.03
C VAL A 67 7.04 0.21 3.37
N ARG A 68 7.65 -0.49 2.41
CA ARG A 68 8.07 -1.88 2.56
C ARG A 68 9.46 -2.13 1.99
N CYS A 69 10.07 -3.23 2.39
CA CYS A 69 11.28 -3.71 1.74
C CYS A 69 10.94 -4.40 0.42
N TYR A 70 11.68 -4.05 -0.63
CA TYR A 70 11.61 -4.68 -1.94
C TYR A 70 13.02 -4.76 -2.50
N GLU A 71 13.53 -5.96 -2.81
CA GLU A 71 14.86 -6.16 -3.41
C GLU A 71 15.99 -5.32 -2.75
N HIS A 72 16.04 -5.31 -1.42
CA HIS A 72 17.00 -4.55 -0.60
C HIS A 72 16.91 -3.02 -0.65
N ILE A 73 15.82 -2.47 -1.17
CA ILE A 73 15.48 -1.04 -1.06
C ILE A 73 14.16 -0.84 -0.32
N LEU A 74 13.86 0.41 0.03
CA LEU A 74 12.54 0.80 0.48
C LEU A 74 11.70 1.18 -0.74
N LEU A 75 10.55 0.55 -0.85
CA LEU A 75 9.50 0.88 -1.80
C LEU A 75 8.36 1.57 -1.03
N MET A 76 7.94 2.73 -1.53
CA MET A 76 6.74 3.41 -1.06
C MET A 76 5.63 3.25 -2.08
N GLU A 77 4.46 2.84 -1.64
CA GLU A 77 3.27 2.76 -2.49
C GLU A 77 2.19 3.67 -1.93
N THR A 78 1.67 4.60 -2.73
CA THR A 78 0.49 5.37 -2.32
C THR A 78 -0.72 4.47 -2.31
N ILE A 79 -1.59 4.66 -1.32
CA ILE A 79 -2.82 3.92 -1.20
C ILE A 79 -4.02 4.85 -1.10
N HIS A 80 -5.15 4.38 -1.61
CA HIS A 80 -6.45 5.01 -1.48
C HIS A 80 -6.94 4.91 -0.04
N PHE A 81 -7.65 5.95 0.40
CA PHE A 81 -8.47 5.81 1.59
C PHE A 81 -9.67 4.89 1.30
N PRO A 82 -10.23 4.19 2.30
CA PRO A 82 -11.36 3.30 2.08
C PRO A 82 -12.58 3.94 1.40
N ASP A 83 -12.82 5.23 1.63
CA ASP A 83 -13.89 6.01 1.02
C ASP A 83 -13.61 6.44 -0.43
N GLU A 84 -12.36 6.33 -0.89
CA GLU A 84 -12.00 6.55 -2.30
C GLU A 84 -12.25 5.30 -3.17
N ILE A 85 -12.52 4.14 -2.56
CA ILE A 85 -12.81 2.89 -3.27
C ILE A 85 -14.32 2.79 -3.55
N ARG A 86 -14.66 2.57 -4.83
CA ARG A 86 -16.05 2.34 -5.25
C ARG A 86 -16.63 1.09 -4.57
N GLN A 87 -17.86 1.21 -4.05
CA GLN A 87 -18.50 0.09 -3.38
C GLN A 87 -18.92 -0.99 -4.38
N VAL A 88 -18.82 -2.25 -3.96
CA VAL A 88 -19.25 -3.41 -4.77
C VAL A 88 -20.74 -3.32 -5.12
N SER A 89 -21.56 -2.76 -4.23
CA SER A 89 -22.99 -2.52 -4.45
C SER A 89 -23.28 -1.61 -5.65
N ASP A 90 -22.31 -0.78 -6.05
CA ASP A 90 -22.49 0.16 -7.15
C ASP A 90 -22.16 -0.47 -8.51
N VAL A 91 -21.74 -1.74 -8.54
CA VAL A 91 -21.38 -2.42 -9.80
C VAL A 91 -22.67 -2.87 -10.52
N PRO A 92 -22.98 -2.29 -11.70
CA PRO A 92 -24.19 -2.66 -12.43
C PRO A 92 -24.02 -4.04 -13.09
N ASN A 93 -25.15 -4.71 -13.36
CA ASN A 93 -25.23 -5.94 -14.16
C ASN A 93 -24.42 -7.14 -13.61
N ILE A 94 -24.28 -7.27 -12.29
CA ILE A 94 -23.72 -8.49 -11.69
C ILE A 94 -24.69 -9.66 -11.92
N PRO A 95 -24.25 -10.76 -12.56
CA PRO A 95 -25.09 -11.96 -12.66
C PRO A 95 -25.40 -12.47 -11.26
N GLN A 96 -26.68 -12.63 -10.95
CA GLN A 96 -27.10 -13.38 -9.76
C GLN A 96 -26.72 -14.85 -9.99
N GLU A 97 -26.35 -15.57 -8.92
CA GLU A 97 -26.02 -17.00 -9.00
C GLU A 97 -27.26 -17.81 -9.43
N GLU A 98 -27.56 -17.81 -10.73
CA GLU A 98 -28.58 -18.66 -11.32
C GLU A 98 -27.90 -19.74 -12.15
N ASN A 99 -27.84 -20.92 -11.54
CA ASN A 99 -27.68 -22.24 -12.17
C ASN A 99 -26.54 -22.37 -13.19
N ILE A 100 -25.31 -22.58 -12.69
CA ILE A 100 -24.30 -23.35 -13.43
C ILE A 100 -24.83 -24.79 -13.50
N VAL A 101 -25.67 -25.07 -14.50
CA VAL A 101 -26.21 -26.41 -14.77
C VAL A 101 -25.03 -27.36 -14.91
N LYS A 102 -24.86 -28.26 -13.93
CA LYS A 102 -23.96 -29.39 -14.02
C LYS A 102 -24.41 -30.25 -15.20
N LYS A 103 -23.85 -30.03 -16.40
CA LYS A 103 -23.92 -31.00 -17.49
C LYS A 103 -23.17 -32.25 -17.02
N LYS A 104 -23.90 -33.20 -16.43
CA LYS A 104 -23.45 -34.60 -16.33
C LYS A 104 -23.20 -35.06 -17.77
N LYS A 105 -21.93 -35.31 -18.11
CA LYS A 105 -21.58 -36.06 -19.31
C LYS A 105 -22.30 -37.41 -19.23
N SER A 106 -23.15 -37.68 -20.23
CA SER A 106 -23.69 -39.00 -20.53
C SER A 106 -22.69 -39.74 -21.40
#